data_AF-A0A1D7XLX1-F1
#
_entry.id   AF-A0A1D7XLX1-F1
#
_cell.length_a   1.000
_cell.length_b   1.000
_cell.length_c   1.000
_cell.angle_alpha   90.00
_cell.angle_beta   90.00
_cell.angle_gamma   90.00
#
_symmetry.space_group_name_H-M   'P 1'
#
loop_
_entity.id
_entity.type
_entity.pdbx_description
1 polymer ?
#
loop_
_entity_poly.entity_id
_entity_poly.type
_entity_poly.pdbx_seq_one_letter_code
_entity_poly.pdbx_strand_id
1 'polypeptide(L)' 'MVFQFLKQLKANVTEEEFKEILEATDQDIKFNRIGFGKKTNSRTYIKICTRCARLILRIGGKYGEYLSNK' A
#
# COMPACT_ATOMS: atom_id res chain seq x y z
N MET A 1 3.54 -2.01 -13.66
CA MET A 1 3.33 -0.87 -12.73
C MET A 1 3.26 -1.34 -11.28
N VAL A 2 2.27 -2.15 -10.90
CA VAL A 2 2.15 -2.69 -9.52
C VAL A 2 3.35 -3.55 -9.12
N PHE A 3 3.79 -4.45 -10.00
CA PHE A 3 4.94 -5.31 -9.72
C PHE A 3 6.22 -4.54 -9.35
N GLN A 4 6.55 -3.48 -10.12
CA GLN A 4 7.72 -2.65 -9.84
C GLN A 4 7.59 -1.89 -8.51
N PHE A 5 6.38 -1.39 -8.22
CA PHE A 5 6.08 -0.78 -6.93
C PHE A 5 6.26 -1.77 -5.76
N LEU A 6 5.72 -2.98 -5.87
CA LEU A 6 5.84 -4.00 -4.83
C LEU A 6 7.29 -4.46 -4.62
N LYS A 7 8.06 -4.57 -5.70
CA LYS A 7 9.50 -4.85 -5.64
C LYS A 7 10.25 -3.77 -4.87
N GLN A 8 9.96 -2.49 -5.15
CA GLN A 8 10.55 -1.37 -4.43
C GLN A 8 10.12 -1.33 -2.97
N LEU A 9 8.83 -1.54 -2.68
CA LEU A 9 8.31 -1.57 -1.32
C LEU A 9 9.03 -2.65 -0.50
N LYS A 10 9.08 -3.89 -1.00
CA LYS A 10 9.76 -5.02 -0.33
C LYS A 10 11.25 -4.77 -0.05
N ALA A 11 11.92 -3.97 -0.88
CA ALA A 11 13.33 -3.64 -0.67
C ALA A 11 13.56 -2.64 0.47
N ASN A 12 12.51 -1.97 0.97
CA ASN A 12 12.60 -0.89 1.96
C ASN A 12 11.91 -1.19 3.29
N VAL A 13 11.31 -2.37 3.44
CA VAL A 13 10.61 -2.81 4.65
C VAL A 13 11.05 -4.23 5.03
N THR A 14 10.80 -4.64 6.26
CA THR A 14 11.00 -6.05 6.64
C THR A 14 9.99 -6.96 5.94
N GLU A 15 10.24 -8.27 5.97
CA GLU A 15 9.29 -9.23 5.38
C GLU A 15 7.95 -9.22 6.12
N GLU A 16 7.97 -9.05 7.44
CA GLU A 16 6.79 -8.95 8.29
C GLU A 16 5.98 -7.70 7.96
N GLU A 17 6.63 -6.53 7.89
CA GLU A 17 6.00 -5.27 7.51
C GLU A 17 5.42 -5.37 6.08
N PHE A 18 6.15 -5.99 5.16
CA PHE A 18 5.66 -6.19 3.79
C PHE A 18 4.37 -7.02 3.77
N LYS A 19 4.32 -8.13 4.52
CA LYS A 19 3.14 -8.99 4.63
C LYS A 19 1.97 -8.25 5.25
N GLU A 20 2.19 -7.51 6.32
CA GLU A 20 1.16 -6.72 7.00
C GLU A 20 0.57 -5.65 6.06
N ILE A 21 1.42 -4.98 5.29
CA ILE A 21 0.99 -3.97 4.31
C ILE A 21 0.12 -4.60 3.21
N LEU A 22 0.52 -5.76 2.69
CA LEU A 22 -0.26 -6.47 1.68
C LEU A 22 -1.60 -6.94 2.22
N GLU A 23 -1.63 -7.47 3.43
CA GLU A 23 -2.87 -7.92 4.07
C GLU A 23 -3.84 -6.77 4.30
N ALA A 24 -3.36 -5.64 4.84
CA ALA A 24 -4.18 -4.45 5.02
C ALA A 24 -4.70 -3.90 3.68
N THR A 25 -3.86 -3.93 2.63
CA THR A 25 -4.26 -3.51 1.27
C THR A 25 -5.39 -4.39 0.73
N ASP A 26 -5.27 -5.70 0.89
CA ASP A 26 -6.27 -6.66 0.41
C ASP A 26 -7.59 -6.53 1.17
N GLN A 27 -7.54 -6.29 2.48
CA GLN A 27 -8.74 -6.03 3.30
C GLN A 27 -9.47 -4.76 2.83
N ASP A 28 -8.75 -3.66 2.59
CA ASP A 28 -9.33 -2.39 2.10
C ASP A 28 -9.96 -2.56 0.72
N ILE A 29 -9.30 -3.30 -0.19
CA ILE A 29 -9.86 -3.63 -1.52
C ILE A 29 -11.12 -4.50 -1.41
N LYS A 30 -11.10 -5.53 -0.56
CA LYS A 30 -12.27 -6.40 -0.32
C LYS A 30 -13.44 -5.58 0.24
N PHE A 31 -13.19 -4.72 1.22
CA PHE A 31 -14.20 -3.82 1.78
C PHE A 31 -14.76 -2.88 0.72
N ASN A 32 -13.90 -2.24 -0.09
CA ASN A 32 -14.33 -1.34 -1.17
C ASN A 32 -15.15 -2.06 -2.26
N ARG A 33 -14.80 -3.31 -2.56
CA ARG A 33 -15.49 -4.12 -3.57
C ARG A 33 -16.85 -4.60 -3.06
N ILE A 34 -16.90 -5.17 -1.86
CA ILE A 34 -18.12 -5.74 -1.28
C ILE A 34 -19.08 -4.62 -0.84
N GLY A 35 -18.56 -3.60 -0.17
CA GLY A 35 -19.38 -2.51 0.38
C GLY A 35 -19.82 -1.46 -0.62
N PHE A 36 -19.06 -1.23 -1.70
CA PHE A 36 -19.32 -0.12 -2.64
C PHE A 36 -19.33 -0.51 -4.12
N GLY A 37 -19.14 -1.80 -4.45
CA GLY A 37 -19.09 -2.26 -5.85
C GLY A 37 -17.92 -1.68 -6.66
N LYS A 38 -16.93 -1.07 -6.00
CA LYS A 38 -15.82 -0.39 -6.69
C LYS A 38 -14.83 -1.40 -7.24
N LYS A 39 -14.46 -1.25 -8.52
CA LYS A 39 -13.36 -2.01 -9.14
C LYS A 39 -12.02 -1.30 -8.88
N THR A 40 -11.04 -2.06 -8.41
CA THR A 40 -9.69 -1.55 -8.16
C THR A 40 -8.81 -1.77 -9.38
N ASN A 41 -8.39 -0.69 -10.03
CA ASN A 41 -7.35 -0.73 -11.06
C ASN A 41 -5.95 -0.63 -10.43
N SER A 42 -4.91 -0.84 -11.23
CA SER A 42 -3.52 -0.79 -10.77
C SER A 42 -3.12 0.50 -10.06
N ARG A 43 -3.62 1.66 -10.51
CA ARG A 43 -3.32 2.96 -9.89
C ARG A 43 -4.00 3.10 -8.53
N THR A 44 -5.25 2.64 -8.42
CA THR A 44 -5.99 2.59 -7.16
C THR A 44 -5.34 1.62 -6.17
N TYR A 45 -4.88 0.45 -6.64
CA TYR A 45 -4.15 -0.51 -5.81
C TYR A 45 -2.92 0.15 -5.17
N ILE A 46 -2.07 0.81 -5.97
CA ILE A 46 -0.87 1.48 -5.47
C ILE A 46 -1.21 2.55 -4.43
N LYS A 47 -2.29 3.33 -4.65
CA LYS A 47 -2.75 4.34 -3.69
C LYS A 47 -3.18 3.73 -2.36
N ILE A 48 -3.97 2.67 -2.39
CA ILE A 48 -4.42 1.97 -1.17
C ILE A 48 -3.20 1.40 -0.43
N CYS A 49 -2.33 0.69 -1.15
CA CYS A 49 -1.12 0.10 -0.57
C CYS A 49 -0.19 1.15 0.05
N THR A 50 -0.04 2.30 -0.61
CA THR A 50 0.73 3.43 -0.08
C THR A 50 0.13 3.97 1.23
N ARG A 51 -1.21 4.01 1.36
CA ARG A 51 -1.88 4.43 2.59
C ARG A 51 -1.66 3.41 3.70
N CYS A 52 -1.81 2.11 3.42
CA CYS A 52 -1.53 1.04 4.37
C CYS A 52 -0.08 1.08 4.85
N ALA A 53 0.88 1.23 3.94
CA ALA A 53 2.30 1.39 4.26
C ALA A 53 2.57 2.57 5.19
N ARG A 54 1.97 3.74 4.95
CA ARG A 54 2.11 4.91 5.83
C ARG A 54 1.59 4.67 7.24
N LEU A 55 0.47 3.97 7.37
CA LEU A 55 -0.16 3.68 8.65
C LEU A 55 0.66 2.65 9.46
N ILE A 56 1.03 1.54 8.83
CA ILE A 56 1.72 0.41 9.48
C ILE A 56 3.13 0.81 9.92
N LEU A 57 3.88 1.48 9.04
CA LEU A 57 5.24 1.93 9.34
C LEU A 57 5.27 3.14 10.29
N ARG A 58 4.11 3.61 10.78
CA ARG A 58 3.95 4.76 11.70
C ARG A 58 4.79 5.97 11.28
N ILE A 59 4.79 6.28 9.99
CA ILE A 59 5.69 7.30 9.45
C ILE A 59 5.15 8.69 9.80
N GLY A 60 5.59 9.21 10.94
CA GLY A 60 5.49 10.61 11.32
C GLY A 60 6.61 11.50 10.75
N GLY A 61 7.49 11.00 9.88
CA GLY A 61 8.52 11.91 9.32
C GLY A 61 9.62 11.38 8.40
N LYS A 62 9.93 10.07 8.34
CA LYS A 62 11.13 9.62 7.57
C LYS A 62 10.89 9.01 6.18
N TYR A 63 9.71 8.47 5.92
CA TYR A 63 9.35 7.86 4.62
C TYR A 63 8.20 8.59 3.90
N GLY A 64 7.67 9.65 4.50
CA GLY A 64 6.59 10.47 3.94
C GLY A 64 7.04 11.28 2.72
N GLU A 65 8.30 11.69 2.68
CA GLU A 65 8.91 12.42 1.56
C GLU A 65 9.03 11.55 0.29
N TYR A 66 9.38 10.27 0.41
CA TYR A 66 9.51 9.37 -0.74
C TYR A 66 8.18 9.05 -1.43
N LEU A 67 7.07 9.13 -0.69
CA LEU A 67 5.73 8.81 -1.19
C LEU A 67 4.94 10.07 -1.61
N SER A 68 5.50 11.27 -1.42
CA SER A 68 4.89 12.55 -1.82
C SER A 68 5.54 13.18 -3.06
N ASN A 69 6.71 12.68 -3.51
CA ASN A 69 7.43 13.21 -4.67
C ASN A 69 7.34 12.32 -5.93
N LYS A 70 6.12 11.99 -6.37
CA LYS A 70 5.81 11.64 -7.78
C LYS A 70 4.34 11.82 -8.13
#